data_AF-A0A5S3XC01-F1
#
_entry.id   AF-A0A5S3XC01-F1
#
_cell.length_a   1.000
_cell.length_b   1.000
_cell.length_c   1.000
_cell.angle_alpha   90.00
_cell.angle_beta   90.00
_cell.angle_gamma   90.00
#
_symmetry.space_group_name_H-M   'P 1'
#
loop_
_entity.id
_entity.type
_entity.pdbx_description
1 polymer ?
#
loop_
_entity_poly.entity_id
_entity_poly.type
_entity_poly.pdbx_seq_one_letter_code
_entity_poly.pdbx_strand_id
1 'polypeptide(L)'
;EFEFDQNKLHKLAYSMRKLLSHGGLLKFVHGGDYHAFNPDVVCTLKVAVRSGNYEDYRLYADLVTQRPVTNVRDMFAVNTEQKAIAIY
;
A
#
# COMPACT_ATOMS: atom_id res chain seq x y z
N GLU A 1 -1.33 6.62 22.86
CA GLU A 1 -1.73 6.63 21.44
C GLU A 1 -3.25 6.59 21.26
N PHE A 2 -3.96 5.58 21.78
CA PHE A 2 -5.42 5.46 21.63
C PHE A 2 -6.23 6.71 22.03
N GLU A 3 -5.97 7.26 23.22
CA GLU A 3 -6.66 8.47 23.71
C GLU A 3 -6.42 9.69 22.78
N PHE A 4 -5.22 9.81 22.22
CA PHE A 4 -4.87 10.90 21.33
C PHE A 4 -5.66 10.84 20.02
N ASP A 5 -5.83 9.63 19.45
CA ASP A 5 -6.62 9.44 18.25
C ASP A 5 -8.12 9.64 18.50
N GLN A 6 -8.64 9.17 19.64
CA GLN A 6 -10.03 9.46 20.06
C GLN A 6 -10.29 10.97 20.17
N ASN A 7 -9.35 11.70 20.78
CA ASN A 7 -9.44 13.15 20.91
C ASN A 7 -9.39 13.88 19.55
N LYS A 8 -8.61 13.38 18.57
CA LYS A 8 -8.60 13.92 17.20
C LYS A 8 -9.95 13.71 16.51
N LEU A 9 -10.49 12.50 16.57
CA LEU A 9 -11.78 12.17 15.97
C LEU A 9 -12.90 13.01 16.58
N HIS A 10 -12.90 13.18 17.90
CA HIS A 10 -13.85 14.04 18.61
C HIS A 10 -13.79 15.48 18.08
N LYS A 11 -12.61 16.10 18.01
CA LYS A 11 -12.46 17.47 17.47
C LYS A 11 -12.95 17.62 16.03
N LEU A 12 -12.73 16.60 15.20
CA LEU A 12 -13.20 16.59 13.81
C LEU A 12 -14.72 16.50 13.72
N ALA A 13 -15.35 15.65 14.54
CA ALA A 13 -16.79 15.44 14.53
C ALA A 13 -17.60 16.70 14.91
N TYR A 14 -17.05 17.56 15.78
CA TYR A 14 -17.69 18.82 16.18
C TYR A 14 -17.32 20.03 15.29
N SER A 15 -16.57 19.82 14.20
CA SER A 15 -16.14 20.91 13.32
C SER A 15 -17.18 21.23 12.23
N MET A 16 -17.94 22.32 12.40
CA MET A 16 -18.97 22.75 11.44
C MET A 16 -18.44 23.12 10.04
N ARG A 17 -17.13 23.40 9.92
CA ARG A 17 -16.50 23.77 8.63
C ARG A 17 -15.98 22.57 7.85
N LYS A 18 -15.93 21.38 8.45
CA LYS A 18 -15.43 20.18 7.80
C LYS A 18 -16.59 19.24 7.48
N LEU A 19 -16.78 18.99 6.19
CA LEU A 19 -17.72 17.97 5.71
C LEU A 19 -17.18 16.58 6.01
N LEU A 20 -18.08 15.59 6.01
CA LEU A 20 -17.70 14.19 6.07
C LEU A 20 -16.80 13.85 4.89
N SER A 21 -15.70 13.12 5.15
CA SER A 21 -14.85 12.63 4.08
C SER A 21 -15.61 11.63 3.20
N HIS A 22 -15.32 11.61 1.91
CA HIS A 22 -15.83 10.59 0.99
C HIS A 22 -15.47 9.15 1.43
N GLY A 23 -14.40 9.02 2.25
CA GLY A 23 -13.89 7.73 2.71
C GLY A 23 -13.10 7.01 1.63
N GLY A 24 -12.56 5.85 1.97
CA GLY A 24 -11.90 4.96 1.03
C GLY A 24 -12.05 3.48 1.39
N LEU A 25 -12.76 3.13 2.47
CA LEU A 25 -12.73 1.77 3.03
C LEU A 25 -13.12 0.68 2.02
N LEU A 26 -14.19 0.89 1.26
CA LEU A 26 -14.75 -0.12 0.35
C LEU A 26 -14.24 -0.03 -1.08
N LYS A 27 -13.74 1.14 -1.48
CA LYS A 27 -13.30 1.41 -2.84
C LYS A 27 -12.17 2.44 -2.82
N PHE A 28 -11.18 2.21 -3.68
CA PHE A 28 -10.07 3.13 -3.85
C PHE A 28 -10.55 4.54 -4.21
N VAL A 29 -10.04 5.51 -3.46
CA VAL A 29 -10.26 6.94 -3.65
C VAL A 29 -8.88 7.60 -3.50
N HIS A 30 -8.52 8.48 -4.43
CA HIS A 30 -7.23 9.15 -4.39
C HIS A 30 -7.13 10.02 -3.12
N GLY A 31 -6.04 9.87 -2.37
CA GLY A 31 -5.83 10.53 -1.08
C GLY A 31 -6.67 9.97 0.08
N GLY A 32 -7.40 8.87 -0.14
CA GLY A 32 -8.12 8.13 0.90
C GLY A 32 -7.28 6.99 1.48
N ASP A 33 -7.98 5.98 2.00
CA ASP A 33 -7.35 4.78 2.54
C ASP A 33 -6.53 4.05 1.46
N TYR A 34 -5.46 3.39 1.89
CA TYR A 34 -4.61 2.64 0.97
C TYR A 34 -5.27 1.32 0.53
N HIS A 35 -5.20 1.00 -0.76
CA HIS A 35 -5.65 -0.26 -1.35
C HIS A 35 -4.50 -1.00 -2.02
N ALA A 36 -4.37 -2.29 -1.75
CA ALA A 36 -3.35 -3.13 -2.38
C ALA A 36 -3.52 -3.25 -3.90
N PHE A 37 -4.76 -3.13 -4.40
CA PHE A 37 -5.10 -3.16 -5.82
C PHE A 37 -5.48 -1.77 -6.34
N ASN A 38 -4.67 -0.76 -6.02
CA ASN A 38 -4.84 0.59 -6.54
C ASN A 38 -4.53 0.66 -8.05
N PRO A 39 -4.92 1.75 -8.75
CA PRO A 39 -4.68 1.89 -10.18
C PRO A 39 -3.21 1.75 -10.59
N ASP A 40 -2.27 2.27 -9.79
CA ASP A 40 -0.84 2.24 -10.12
C ASP A 40 -0.30 0.80 -10.14
N VAL A 41 -0.65 0.01 -9.13
CA VAL A 41 -0.27 -1.41 -9.02
C VAL A 41 -0.90 -2.22 -10.14
N VAL A 42 -2.19 -2.03 -10.43
CA VAL A 42 -2.89 -2.79 -11.48
C VAL A 42 -2.37 -2.42 -12.87
N CYS A 43 -2.08 -1.14 -13.12
CA CYS A 43 -1.57 -0.68 -14.40
C CYS A 43 -0.14 -1.19 -14.66
N THR A 44 0.75 -1.10 -13.68
CA THR A 44 2.13 -1.61 -13.83
C THR A 44 2.16 -3.12 -14.05
N LEU A 45 1.33 -3.88 -13.33
CA LEU A 45 1.20 -5.32 -13.58
C LEU A 45 0.69 -5.63 -15.00
N LYS A 46 -0.31 -4.87 -15.48
CA LYS A 46 -0.83 -5.03 -16.85
C LYS A 46 0.24 -4.75 -17.91
N VAL A 47 1.10 -3.75 -17.69
CA VAL A 47 2.22 -3.47 -18.59
C VAL A 47 3.22 -4.63 -18.58
N ALA A 48 3.65 -5.09 -17.40
CA ALA A 48 4.61 -6.19 -17.27
C ALA A 48 4.15 -7.48 -17.97
N VAL A 49 2.88 -7.86 -17.80
CA VAL A 49 2.33 -9.08 -18.43
C VAL A 49 2.19 -8.93 -19.95
N ARG A 50 1.96 -7.71 -20.45
CA ARG A 50 1.83 -7.45 -21.90
C ARG A 50 3.17 -7.38 -22.61
N SER A 51 4.18 -6.77 -21.98
CA SER A 51 5.50 -6.63 -22.57
C SER A 51 6.31 -7.92 -22.49
N GLY A 52 6.11 -8.71 -21.43
CA GLY A 52 6.93 -9.89 -21.13
C GLY A 52 8.34 -9.56 -20.64
N ASN A 53 8.68 -8.28 -20.47
CA ASN A 53 10.00 -7.85 -20.01
C ASN A 53 10.11 -7.90 -18.49
N TYR A 54 11.20 -8.46 -17.98
CA TYR A 54 11.43 -8.54 -16.53
C TYR A 54 11.54 -7.16 -15.86
N GLU A 55 12.12 -6.17 -16.56
CA GLU A 55 12.24 -4.81 -16.04
C GLU A 55 10.88 -4.16 -15.77
N ASP A 56 9.87 -4.43 -16.59
CA ASP A 56 8.51 -3.91 -16.34
C ASP A 56 7.88 -4.59 -15.11
N TYR A 57 8.20 -5.87 -14.87
CA TYR A 57 7.78 -6.57 -13.65
C TYR A 57 8.48 -6.03 -12.41
N ARG A 58 9.76 -5.66 -12.51
CA ARG A 58 10.53 -5.04 -11.42
C ARG A 58 9.85 -3.76 -10.93
N LEU A 59 9.33 -2.92 -11.83
CA LEU A 59 8.57 -1.72 -11.46
C LEU A 59 7.32 -2.04 -10.62
N TYR A 60 6.53 -3.04 -11.02
CA TYR A 60 5.40 -3.52 -10.24
C TYR A 60 5.84 -4.06 -8.87
N ALA A 61 6.88 -4.90 -8.85
CA ALA A 61 7.37 -5.52 -7.62
C ALA A 61 7.85 -4.47 -6.60
N ASP A 62 8.59 -3.47 -7.06
CA ASP A 62 9.09 -2.40 -6.20
C ASP A 62 7.92 -1.57 -5.61
N LEU A 63 6.88 -1.28 -6.39
CA LEU A 63 5.66 -0.60 -5.89
C LEU A 63 4.95 -1.38 -4.77
N VAL A 64 4.85 -2.71 -4.89
CA VAL A 64 4.16 -3.55 -3.90
C VAL A 64 5.04 -3.80 -2.67
N THR A 65 6.36 -3.80 -2.83
CA THR A 65 7.31 -4.07 -1.73
C THR A 65 7.65 -2.81 -0.92
N GLN A 66 7.76 -1.63 -1.54
CA GLN A 66 8.22 -0.40 -0.89
C GLN A 66 7.09 0.45 -0.26
N ARG A 67 5.86 -0.06 -0.26
CA ARG A 67 4.70 0.59 0.37
C ARG A 67 4.80 0.58 1.91
N PRO A 68 4.06 1.47 2.60
CA PRO A 68 3.87 1.36 4.05
C PRO A 68 3.28 0.01 4.45
N VAL A 69 3.50 -0.39 5.71
CA VAL A 69 2.95 -1.64 6.28
C VAL A 69 1.43 -1.63 6.17
N THR A 70 0.88 -2.63 5.47
CA THR A 70 -0.57 -2.79 5.24
C THR A 70 -1.05 -4.19 5.60
N ASN A 71 -0.15 -5.18 5.53
CA ASN A 71 -0.40 -6.56 5.91
C ASN A 71 0.67 -7.01 6.91
N VAL A 72 0.34 -8.02 7.73
CA VAL A 72 1.26 -8.56 8.74
C VAL A 72 2.60 -9.00 8.13
N ARG A 73 2.59 -9.56 6.92
CA ARG A 73 3.82 -9.98 6.21
C ARG A 73 4.80 -8.82 5.95
N ASP A 74 4.31 -7.59 5.84
CA ASP A 74 5.13 -6.42 5.58
C ASP A 74 6.00 -6.08 6.81
N MET A 75 5.70 -6.64 7.98
CA MET A 75 6.49 -6.51 9.21
C MET A 75 7.58 -7.59 9.36
N PHE A 76 7.62 -8.57 8.45
CA PHE A 76 8.60 -9.65 8.50
C PHE A 76 9.74 -9.41 7.52
N ALA A 77 10.91 -9.93 7.87
CA ALA A 77 12.07 -10.00 6.99
C ALA A 77 12.51 -11.47 6.83
N VAL A 78 13.04 -11.80 5.66
CA VAL A 78 13.60 -13.13 5.40
C VAL A 78 14.96 -13.24 6.08
N ASN A 79 15.17 -14.27 6.89
CA ASN A 79 16.50 -14.57 7.44
C ASN A 79 17.40 -15.10 6.31
N THR A 80 18.53 -14.42 6.08
CA THR A 80 19.49 -14.68 4.99
C THR A 80 20.85 -15.18 5.49
N GLU A 81 20.92 -15.76 6.70
CA GLU A 81 22.16 -16.29 7.27
C GLU A 81 22.79 -17.45 6.47
N GLN A 82 21.99 -18.14 5.66
CA GLN A 82 22.47 -19.23 4.82
C GLN A 82 23.15 -18.71 3.55
N LYS A 83 24.18 -19.42 3.08
CA LYS A 83 24.90 -19.06 1.86
C LYS A 83 23.96 -19.17 0.64
N ALA A 84 23.82 -18.06 -0.08
CA ALA A 84 23.07 -18.03 -1.32
C ALA A 84 23.64 -19.00 -2.36
N ILE A 85 22.74 -19.65 -3.10
CA ILE A 85 23.08 -20.55 -4.22
C ILE A 85 22.88 -19.83 -5.55
N ALA A 86 23.72 -20.15 -6.53
CA ALA A 86 23.54 -19.65 -7.88
C ALA A 86 22.27 -20.26 -8.49
N ILE A 87 21.52 -19.42 -9.20
CA ILE A 87 20.28 -19.83 -9.88
C ILE A 87 20.55 -20.41 -11.28
N TYR A 88 21.81 -20.36 -11.75
CA TYR A 88 22.31 -20.90 -13.02
C TYR A 88 23.78 -21.30 -12.89
#